data_AF-A0A7W1C9R0-F1
#
_entry.id   AF-A0A7W1C9R0-F1
#
_cell.length_a   1.000
_cell.length_b   1.000
_cell.length_c   1.000
_cell.angle_alpha   90.00
_cell.angle_beta   90.00
_cell.angle_gamma   90.00
#
_symmetry.space_group_name_H-M   'P 1'
#
loop_
_entity.id
_entity.type
_entity.pdbx_description
1 polymer ?
#
loop_
_entity_poly.entity_id
_entity_poly.type
_entity_poly.pdbx_seq_one_letter_code
_entity_poly.pdbx_strand_id
1 'polypeptide(L)'
;MLFAALGYAEGGRLSREMGGWRVICWALLLSAPFLAVPVSIAITRDGLSAGRDAWLGFAYVAVISMFLGFFAWYAGLAAGGVASVGKIQLVQPVLTVLWSAALLGEEVTLYTFLAALLVLSSVALTQRTRVRREASRK
;
A
#
# COMPACT_ATOMS: atom_id res chain seq x y z
N MET A 1 -5.26 7.79 -9.73
CA MET A 1 -3.95 7.14 -10.00
C MET A 1 -2.79 8.13 -10.05
N LEU A 2 -2.84 9.21 -10.85
CA LEU A 2 -1.75 10.20 -10.94
C LEU A 2 -1.34 10.84 -9.60
N PHE A 3 -2.29 11.36 -8.82
CA PHE A 3 -1.99 11.97 -7.51
C PHE A 3 -1.40 10.97 -6.50
N ALA A 4 -1.86 9.73 -6.52
CA ALA A 4 -1.31 8.67 -5.67
C ALA A 4 0.14 8.33 -6.06
N ALA A 5 0.42 8.23 -7.37
CA ALA A 5 1.77 7.98 -7.87
C ALA A 5 2.72 9.15 -7.55
N LEU A 6 2.25 10.40 -7.68
CA LEU A 6 3.01 11.59 -7.29
C LEU A 6 3.29 11.61 -5.79
N GLY A 7 2.27 11.40 -4.95
CA GLY A 7 2.43 11.34 -3.50
C GLY A 7 3.38 10.23 -3.06
N TYR A 8 3.39 9.09 -3.77
CA TYR A 8 4.30 7.99 -3.50
C TYR A 8 5.76 8.31 -3.86
N ALA A 9 5.97 8.90 -5.04
CA ALA A 9 7.31 9.33 -5.48
C ALA A 9 7.87 10.43 -4.55
N GLU A 10 7.03 11.42 -4.23
CA GLU A 10 7.39 12.56 -3.40
C GLU A 10 7.60 12.15 -1.94
N GLY A 11 6.75 11.27 -1.41
CA GLY A 11 6.94 10.69 -0.08
C GLY A 11 8.25 9.90 0.01
N GLY A 12 8.62 9.16 -1.04
CA GLY A 12 9.92 8.50 -1.14
C GLY A 12 11.09 9.49 -1.14
N ARG A 13 10.97 10.62 -1.86
CA ARG A 13 11.98 11.70 -1.86
C ARG A 13 12.13 12.34 -0.48
N LEU A 14 11.02 12.81 0.10
CA LEU A 14 10.98 13.42 1.42
C LEU A 14 11.50 12.46 2.51
N SER A 15 11.25 11.16 2.39
CA SER A 15 11.72 10.18 3.37
C SER A 15 13.25 10.14 3.49
N ARG A 16 13.98 10.51 2.43
CA ARG A 16 15.45 10.61 2.42
C ARG A 16 15.97 11.88 3.10
N GLU A 17 15.21 12.97 3.03
CA GLU A 17 15.61 14.28 3.56
C GLU A 17 15.26 14.43 5.05
N MET A 18 14.05 14.02 5.44
CA MET A 18 13.51 14.24 6.78
C MET A 18 13.28 12.96 7.59
N GLY A 19 13.49 11.77 6.99
CA GLY A 19 13.23 10.48 7.64
C GLY A 19 11.77 10.03 7.49
N GLY A 20 11.58 8.74 7.16
CA GLY A 20 10.28 8.17 6.81
C GLY A 20 9.17 8.36 7.85
N TRP A 21 9.50 8.25 9.14
CA TRP A 21 8.52 8.44 10.22
C TRP A 21 7.98 9.87 10.29
N ARG A 22 8.79 10.89 9.97
CA ARG A 22 8.35 12.29 9.96
C ARG A 22 7.40 12.55 8.79
N VAL A 23 7.67 11.93 7.65
CA VAL A 23 6.83 12.07 6.44
C VAL A 23 5.42 11.56 6.72
N ILE A 24 5.27 10.36 7.32
CA ILE A 24 3.94 9.82 7.62
C ILE A 24 3.20 10.64 8.69
N CYS A 25 3.90 11.10 9.74
CA CYS A 25 3.26 11.95 10.77
C CYS A 25 2.72 13.26 10.16
N TRP A 26 3.51 13.92 9.31
CA TRP A 26 3.05 15.15 8.64
C TRP A 26 1.94 14.88 7.63
N ALA A 27 2.01 13.79 6.87
CA ALA A 27 0.94 13.39 5.96
C ALA A 27 -0.39 13.16 6.71
N LEU A 28 -0.34 12.47 7.86
CA LEU A 28 -1.50 12.24 8.70
C LEU A 28 -2.08 13.54 9.23
N LEU A 29 -1.26 14.41 9.83
CA LEU A 29 -1.71 15.71 10.34
C LEU A 29 -2.34 16.58 9.25
N LEU A 30 -1.74 16.60 8.05
CA LEU A 30 -2.28 17.36 6.93
C LEU A 30 -3.58 16.77 6.40
N SER A 31 -3.71 15.44 6.37
CA SER A 31 -4.92 14.74 5.89
C SER A 31 -6.08 14.77 6.89
N ALA A 32 -5.80 14.87 8.19
CA ALA A 32 -6.77 14.81 9.28
C ALA A 32 -7.96 15.78 9.12
N PRO A 33 -7.78 17.09 8.86
CA PRO A 33 -8.90 18.02 8.70
C PRO A 33 -9.79 17.66 7.51
N PHE A 34 -9.21 17.15 6.42
CA PHE A 34 -9.97 16.74 5.24
C PHE A 34 -10.77 15.46 5.49
N LEU A 35 -10.21 14.51 6.25
CA LEU A 35 -10.88 13.28 6.65
C LEU A 35 -11.92 13.49 7.75
N ALA A 36 -11.75 14.51 8.60
CA ALA A 36 -12.73 14.85 9.64
C ALA A 36 -14.11 15.20 9.06
N VAL A 37 -14.17 15.77 7.86
CA VAL A 37 -15.44 16.13 7.19
C VAL A 37 -16.27 14.88 6.85
N PRO A 38 -15.82 13.92 6.02
CA PRO A 38 -16.61 12.72 5.74
C PRO A 38 -16.83 11.86 6.98
N VAL A 39 -15.88 11.80 7.92
CA VAL A 39 -16.06 11.07 9.19
C VAL A 39 -17.17 11.68 10.02
N SER A 40 -17.22 13.01 10.17
CA SER A 40 -18.29 13.67 10.92
C SER A 40 -19.66 13.47 10.26
N ILE A 41 -19.74 13.52 8.93
CA ILE A 41 -20.97 13.21 8.18
C ILE A 41 -21.41 11.75 8.41
N ALA A 42 -20.47 10.80 8.41
CA ALA A 42 -20.77 9.39 8.67
C ALA A 42 -21.28 9.19 10.11
N ILE A 43 -20.63 9.83 11.09
CA ILE A 43 -21.05 9.77 12.50
C ILE A 43 -22.45 10.35 12.68
N THR A 44 -22.81 11.45 12.00
CA THR A 44 -24.15 12.02 12.12
C THR A 44 -25.24 11.18 11.45
N ARG A 45 -24.91 10.43 10.40
CA ARG A 45 -25.87 9.56 9.68
C ARG A 45 -26.04 8.20 10.33
N ASP A 46 -24.93 7.55 10.67
CA ASP A 46 -24.88 6.13 11.04
C ASP A 46 -24.51 5.91 12.52
N GLY A 47 -24.11 6.96 13.23
CA GLY A 47 -23.66 6.89 14.62
C GLY A 47 -22.27 6.25 14.79
N LEU A 48 -21.92 5.96 16.04
CA LEU A 48 -20.66 5.29 16.43
C LEU A 48 -20.93 3.92 17.07
N SER A 49 -21.86 3.16 16.49
CA SER A 49 -22.20 1.83 17.00
C SER A 49 -21.34 0.76 16.30
N ALA A 50 -20.26 0.34 16.95
CA ALA A 50 -19.42 -0.76 16.50
C ALA A 50 -19.05 -1.66 17.68
N GLY A 51 -19.03 -2.98 17.44
CA GLY A 51 -18.65 -3.97 18.45
C GLY A 51 -17.18 -3.86 18.85
N ARG A 52 -16.80 -4.49 19.97
CA ARG A 52 -15.42 -4.51 20.47
C ARG A 52 -14.44 -5.03 19.41
N ASP A 53 -14.79 -6.10 18.72
CA ASP A 53 -13.91 -6.71 17.70
C ASP A 53 -13.67 -5.79 16.51
N ALA A 54 -14.68 -5.02 16.10
CA ALA A 54 -14.54 -4.02 15.04
C ALA A 54 -13.58 -2.89 15.45
N TRP A 55 -13.68 -2.41 16.70
CA TRP A 55 -12.75 -1.41 17.23
C TRP A 55 -11.32 -1.94 17.37
N LEU A 56 -11.14 -3.19 17.81
CA LEU A 56 -9.82 -3.82 17.89
C LEU A 56 -9.20 -4.01 16.51
N GLY A 57 -10.00 -4.49 15.54
CA GLY A 57 -9.57 -4.61 14.15
C GLY A 57 -9.18 -3.26 13.55
N PHE A 58 -10.00 -2.22 13.79
CA PHE A 58 -9.69 -0.86 13.35
C PHE A 58 -8.39 -0.34 13.99
N ALA A 59 -8.22 -0.51 15.30
CA ALA A 59 -7.00 -0.08 16.00
C ALA A 59 -5.75 -0.80 15.49
N TYR A 60 -5.85 -2.12 15.26
CA TYR A 60 -4.77 -2.90 14.67
C TYR A 60 -4.39 -2.39 13.27
N VAL A 61 -5.38 -2.22 12.39
CA VAL A 61 -5.14 -1.74 11.02
C VAL A 61 -4.58 -0.32 11.03
N ALA A 62 -5.10 0.57 11.85
CA ALA A 62 -4.67 1.97 11.90
C ALA A 62 -3.26 2.13 12.50
N VAL A 63 -2.99 1.53 13.66
CA VAL A 63 -1.75 1.75 14.41
C VAL A 63 -0.65 0.81 13.96
N ILE A 64 -0.91 -0.50 13.93
CA ILE A 64 0.13 -1.49 13.66
C ILE A 64 0.37 -1.59 12.16
N SER A 65 -0.67 -1.89 11.38
CA SER A 65 -0.52 -2.16 9.95
C SER A 65 -0.20 -0.90 9.16
N MET A 66 -0.99 0.17 9.33
CA MET A 66 -0.77 1.42 8.61
C MET A 66 0.33 2.24 9.24
N PHE A 67 0.15 2.78 10.44
CA PHE A 67 1.09 3.77 10.96
C PHE A 67 2.52 3.22 11.17
N LEU A 68 2.67 2.14 11.94
CA LEU A 68 3.99 1.53 12.18
C LEU A 68 4.54 0.83 10.93
N GLY A 69 3.69 0.15 10.15
CA GLY A 69 4.09 -0.44 8.88
C GLY A 69 4.68 0.58 7.91
N PHE A 70 4.14 1.80 7.88
CA PHE A 70 4.67 2.89 7.06
C PHE A 70 6.07 3.36 7.47
N PHE A 71 6.49 3.15 8.72
CA PHE A 71 7.86 3.48 9.15
C PHE A 71 8.86 2.55 8.47
N ALA A 72 8.60 1.23 8.54
CA ALA A 72 9.41 0.23 7.84
C ALA A 72 9.36 0.43 6.33
N TRP A 73 8.18 0.77 5.79
CA TRP A 73 7.98 1.01 4.37
C TRP A 73 8.79 2.20 3.85
N TYR A 74 8.68 3.37 4.50
CA TYR A 74 9.44 4.55 4.10
C TYR A 74 10.94 4.37 4.34
N ALA A 75 11.36 3.64 5.38
CA ALA A 75 12.76 3.26 5.56
C ALA A 75 13.26 2.39 4.39
N GLY A 76 12.45 1.40 3.96
CA GLY A 76 12.72 0.59 2.78
C GLY A 76 12.80 1.40 1.48
N LEU A 77 11.92 2.40 1.31
CA LEU A 77 11.95 3.33 0.18
C LEU A 77 13.19 4.22 0.20
N ALA A 78 13.59 4.72 1.37
CA ALA A 78 14.79 5.53 1.50
C ALA A 78 16.03 4.71 1.11
N ALA A 79 16.16 3.48 1.62
CA ALA A 79 17.29 2.57 1.38
C ALA A 79 17.35 2.01 -0.05
N GLY A 80 16.25 1.44 -0.56
CA GLY A 80 16.21 0.73 -1.85
C GLY A 80 15.74 1.58 -3.04
N GLY A 81 15.18 2.76 -2.79
CA GLY A 81 14.57 3.62 -3.82
C GLY A 81 13.22 3.11 -4.31
N VAL A 82 12.39 4.04 -4.81
CA VAL A 82 11.02 3.80 -5.27
C VAL A 82 10.92 2.68 -6.32
N ALA A 83 11.89 2.60 -7.24
CA ALA A 83 11.90 1.61 -8.31
C ALA A 83 12.15 0.17 -7.82
N SER A 84 12.96 -0.03 -6.77
CA SER A 84 13.20 -1.36 -6.21
C SER A 84 12.01 -1.85 -5.38
N VAL A 85 11.45 -0.96 -4.55
CA VAL A 85 10.26 -1.27 -3.75
C VAL A 85 9.04 -1.58 -4.63
N GLY A 86 8.93 -0.96 -5.81
CA GLY A 86 7.91 -1.31 -6.80
C GLY A 86 7.96 -2.77 -7.27
N LYS A 87 9.13 -3.43 -7.24
CA LYS A 87 9.24 -4.86 -7.53
C LYS A 87 8.71 -5.72 -6.38
N ILE A 88 8.95 -5.30 -5.13
CA ILE A 88 8.43 -5.98 -3.94
C ILE A 88 6.89 -5.95 -3.95
N GLN A 89 6.29 -4.84 -4.40
CA GLN A 89 4.84 -4.77 -4.58
C GLN A 89 4.28 -5.78 -5.59
N LEU A 90 5.08 -6.29 -6.54
CA LEU A 90 4.61 -7.35 -7.45
C LEU A 90 4.40 -8.69 -6.74
N VAL A 91 5.11 -8.90 -5.63
CA VAL A 91 4.97 -10.10 -4.79
C VAL A 91 3.72 -9.98 -3.92
N GLN A 92 3.29 -8.77 -3.60
CA GLN A 92 2.15 -8.52 -2.70
C GLN A 92 0.85 -9.22 -3.16
N PRO A 93 0.38 -9.12 -4.41
CA PRO A 93 -0.82 -9.83 -4.86
C PRO A 93 -0.75 -11.35 -4.65
N VAL A 94 0.42 -11.96 -4.87
CA VAL A 94 0.62 -13.40 -4.68
C VAL A 94 0.50 -13.75 -3.20
N LEU A 95 1.21 -13.00 -2.36
CA LEU A 95 1.14 -13.19 -0.92
C LEU A 95 -0.30 -13.01 -0.44
N THR A 96 -1.01 -11.97 -0.88
CA THR A 96 -2.42 -11.74 -0.48
C THR A 96 -3.30 -12.96 -0.76
N VAL A 97 -3.21 -13.57 -1.95
CA VAL A 97 -3.98 -14.79 -2.27
C VAL A 97 -3.60 -15.96 -1.35
N LEU A 98 -2.30 -16.17 -1.13
CA LEU A 98 -1.80 -17.23 -0.25
C LEU A 98 -2.25 -17.05 1.21
N TRP A 99 -2.16 -15.82 1.73
CA TRP A 99 -2.61 -15.48 3.07
C TRP A 99 -4.14 -15.59 3.19
N SER A 100 -4.90 -15.24 2.16
CA SER A 100 -6.36 -15.42 2.15
C SER A 100 -6.73 -16.89 2.30
N ALA A 101 -6.09 -17.76 1.52
CA ALA A 101 -6.28 -19.21 1.60
C ALA A 101 -5.88 -19.76 2.98
N ALA A 102 -4.73 -19.33 3.50
CA ALA A 102 -4.17 -19.87 4.74
C ALA A 102 -4.90 -19.37 6.01
N LEU A 103 -5.32 -18.10 6.05
CA LEU A 103 -5.91 -17.48 7.23
C LEU A 103 -7.43 -17.48 7.21
N LEU A 104 -8.05 -17.29 6.05
CA LEU A 104 -9.52 -17.25 5.90
C LEU A 104 -10.10 -18.56 5.37
N GLY A 105 -9.26 -19.50 4.94
CA GLY A 105 -9.72 -20.78 4.40
C GLY A 105 -10.40 -20.64 3.02
N GLU A 106 -10.13 -19.54 2.30
CA GLU A 106 -10.73 -19.33 0.98
C GLU A 106 -10.23 -20.35 -0.04
N GLU A 107 -11.15 -20.90 -0.85
CA GLU A 107 -10.79 -21.81 -1.93
C GLU A 107 -10.09 -21.05 -3.06
N VAL A 108 -8.78 -21.27 -3.19
CA VAL A 108 -8.02 -20.81 -4.35
C VAL A 108 -8.30 -21.75 -5.52
N THR A 109 -9.34 -21.41 -6.26
CA THR A 109 -9.68 -22.16 -7.48
C THR A 109 -8.56 -22.08 -8.52
N LEU A 110 -8.53 -23.05 -9.42
CA LEU A 110 -7.60 -23.05 -10.56
C LEU A 110 -7.71 -21.76 -11.39
N TYR A 111 -8.92 -21.20 -11.53
CA TYR A 111 -9.14 -19.93 -12.24
C TYR A 111 -8.48 -18.74 -11.53
N THR A 112 -8.58 -18.67 -10.19
CA THR A 112 -7.91 -17.63 -9.39
C THR A 112 -6.39 -17.70 -9.57
N PHE A 113 -5.84 -18.91 -9.57
CA PHE A 113 -4.41 -19.12 -9.79
C PHE A 113 -3.97 -18.72 -11.21
N LEU A 114 -4.71 -19.12 -12.24
CA LEU A 114 -4.44 -18.75 -13.63
C LEU A 114 -4.56 -17.24 -13.87
N ALA A 115 -5.56 -16.60 -13.28
CA ALA A 115 -5.73 -15.15 -13.34
C ALA A 115 -4.57 -14.42 -12.66
N ALA A 116 -4.16 -14.87 -11.47
CA ALA A 116 -2.99 -14.33 -10.79
C ALA A 116 -1.72 -14.46 -11.65
N LEU A 117 -1.48 -15.63 -12.26
CA LEU A 117 -0.34 -15.86 -13.14
C LEU A 117 -0.37 -14.96 -14.39
N LEU A 118 -1.55 -14.77 -14.99
CA LEU A 118 -1.73 -13.89 -16.15
C LEU A 118 -1.43 -12.42 -15.81
N VAL A 119 -1.90 -11.93 -14.66
CA VAL A 119 -1.61 -10.58 -14.18
C VAL A 119 -0.11 -10.42 -13.93
N LEU A 120 0.51 -11.35 -13.20
CA LEU A 120 1.95 -11.30 -12.89
C LEU A 120 2.81 -11.32 -14.16
N SER A 121 2.49 -12.19 -15.11
CA SER A 121 3.23 -12.29 -16.38
C SER A 121 3.08 -11.03 -17.21
N SER A 122 1.87 -10.45 -17.29
CA SER A 122 1.61 -9.17 -17.97
C SER A 122 2.41 -8.02 -17.35
N VAL A 123 2.45 -7.94 -16.02
CA VAL A 123 3.23 -6.91 -15.31
C VAL A 123 4.74 -7.14 -15.50
N ALA A 124 5.21 -8.39 -15.40
CA ALA A 124 6.61 -8.72 -15.64
C ALA A 124 7.07 -8.38 -17.07
N LEU A 125 6.25 -8.67 -18.08
CA LEU A 125 6.48 -8.30 -19.48
C LEU A 125 6.57 -6.78 -19.64
N THR A 126 5.63 -6.04 -19.03
CA THR A 126 5.60 -4.57 -19.07
C THR A 126 6.83 -3.95 -18.41
N GLN A 127 7.30 -4.50 -17.29
CA GLN A 127 8.52 -4.02 -16.66
C GLN A 127 9.77 -4.33 -17.49
N ARG A 128 9.83 -5.52 -18.13
CA ARG A 128 10.94 -5.91 -19.00
C ARG A 128 11.07 -5.03 -20.25
N THR A 129 9.96 -4.68 -20.89
CA THR A 129 9.97 -3.79 -22.07
C THR A 129 10.41 -2.37 -21.73
N ARG A 130 10.02 -1.86 -20.55
CA ARG A 130 10.44 -0.53 -20.08
C ARG A 130 11.94 -0.45 -19.80
N VAL A 131 12.50 -1.46 -19.13
CA VAL A 131 13.95 -1.54 -18.84
C VAL A 131 14.79 -1.65 -20.13
N ARG A 132 14.35 -2.45 -21.11
CA ARG A 132 15.05 -2.61 -22.39
C ARG A 132 15.08 -1.32 -23.22
N ARG A 133 14.03 -0.50 -23.14
CA ARG A 133 13.93 0.79 -23.83
C ARG A 133 14.87 1.86 -23.24
N GLU A 134 15.08 1.84 -21.92
CA GLU A 134 16.05 2.72 -21.25
C GLU A 134 17.51 2.33 -21.56
N ALA A 135 17.80 1.03 -21.67
CA ALA A 135 19.12 0.52 -22.03
C ALA A 135 19.52 0.82 -23.49
N SER A 136 18.56 0.91 -24.41
CA SER A 136 18.81 1.23 -25.83
C SER A 136 18.93 2.73 -26.13
N ARG A 137 18.68 3.59 -25.14
CA ARG A 137 18.74 5.07 -25.28
C ARG A 137 20.02 5.67 -24.67
N LYS A 138 20.83 4.86 -24.00
CA LYS A 138 22.21 5.19 -23.62
C LYS A 138 23.17 4.71 -24.69
#